data_AF-A0A1F5YG05-F1
#
_entry.id   AF-A0A1F5YG05-F1
#
_cell.length_a   1.000
_cell.length_b   1.000
_cell.length_c   1.000
_cell.angle_alpha   90.00
_cell.angle_beta   90.00
_cell.angle_gamma   90.00
#
_symmetry.space_group_name_H-M   'P 1'
#
loop_
_entity.id
_entity.type
_entity.pdbx_description
1 polymer ?
#
loop_
_entity_poly.entity_id
_entity_poly.type
_entity_poly.pdbx_seq_one_letter_code
_entity_poly.pdbx_strand_id
1 'polypeptide(L)' 'MGFYLSWPKVLISFYLAFLTGALLSLILVIMGRKSLKSTIAFGPFLVVATFIADYYGGTIISYFHKYFF' A
#
# COMPACT_ATOMS: atom_id res chain seq x y z
N MET A 1 -6.78 -3.58 -10.99
CA MET A 1 -6.36 -2.36 -10.27
C MET A 1 -5.90 -1.26 -11.22
N GLY A 2 -4.88 -1.46 -12.06
CA GLY A 2 -4.35 -0.37 -12.92
C GLY A 2 -5.32 0.21 -13.96
N PHE A 3 -6.32 -0.54 -14.41
CA PHE A 3 -7.39 -0.03 -15.26
C PHE A 3 -8.50 0.68 -14.46
N TYR A 4 -8.68 0.29 -13.18
CA TYR A 4 -9.74 0.79 -12.31
C TYR A 4 -9.30 2.06 -11.56
N LEU A 5 -8.13 2.02 -10.92
CA LEU A 5 -7.45 3.20 -10.42
C LEU A 5 -6.75 3.87 -11.59
N SER A 6 -7.18 5.09 -11.94
CA SER A 6 -6.47 5.91 -12.90
C SER A 6 -5.12 6.37 -12.35
N TRP A 7 -4.18 6.72 -13.23
CA TRP A 7 -2.97 7.43 -12.83
C TRP A 7 -3.33 8.76 -12.16
N PRO A 8 -2.66 9.19 -11.07
CA PRO A 8 -1.53 8.57 -10.35
C PRO A 8 -1.94 7.68 -9.16
N LYS A 9 -3.24 7.43 -8.93
CA LYS A 9 -3.72 6.69 -7.74
C LYS A 9 -3.14 5.27 -7.64
N VAL A 10 -2.80 4.65 -8.76
CA VAL A 10 -2.16 3.32 -8.81
C VAL A 10 -0.87 3.29 -7.99
N LEU A 11 0.00 4.29 -8.14
CA LEU A 11 1.26 4.37 -7.38
C LEU A 11 1.01 4.41 -5.88
N ILE A 12 0.02 5.20 -5.46
CA ILE A 12 -0.38 5.35 -4.06
C ILE A 12 -0.88 4.00 -3.51
N SER A 13 -1.68 3.27 -4.29
CA SER A 13 -2.16 1.93 -3.90
C SER A 13 -1.01 0.93 -3.71
N PHE A 14 -0.03 0.91 -4.61
CA PHE A 14 1.14 0.03 -4.49
C PHE A 14 1.99 0.40 -3.29
N TYR A 15 2.21 1.69 -3.06
CA TYR A 15 2.98 2.19 -1.93
C TYR A 15 2.33 1.81 -0.59
N LEU A 16 1.02 2.05 -0.45
CA LEU A 16 0.24 1.65 0.73
C LEU A 16 0.24 0.13 0.94
N ALA A 17 0.07 -0.65 -0.12
CA ALA A 17 0.11 -2.11 -0.06
C ALA A 17 1.47 -2.62 0.42
N PHE A 18 2.55 -2.03 -0.09
CA PHE A 18 3.90 -2.39 0.32
C PHE A 18 4.16 -2.00 1.77
N LEU A 19 3.80 -0.78 2.18
CA LEU A 19 4.02 -0.28 3.53
C LEU A 19 3.27 -1.13 4.57
N THR A 20 1.99 -1.43 4.33
CA THR A 20 1.17 -2.26 5.22
C THR A 20 1.65 -3.71 5.26
N GLY A 21 1.99 -4.29 4.11
CA GLY A 21 2.55 -5.64 4.02
C GLY A 21 3.90 -5.75 4.73
N ALA A 22 4.76 -4.74 4.60
CA ALA A 22 6.06 -4.68 5.27
C ALA A 22 5.92 -4.48 6.79
N LEU A 23 5.00 -3.62 7.24
CA LEU A 23 4.75 -3.43 8.68
C LEU A 23 4.26 -4.72 9.33
N LEU A 24 3.25 -5.36 8.74
CA LEU A 24 2.69 -6.60 9.30
C LEU A 24 3.68 -7.75 9.23
N SER A 25 4.46 -7.86 8.15
CA SER A 25 5.52 -8.86 8.05
C SER A 25 6.58 -8.65 9.14
N LEU A 26 7.01 -7.41 9.35
CA LEU A 26 8.00 -7.06 10.35
C LEU A 26 7.51 -7.38 11.76
N ILE A 27 6.26 -7.03 12.09
CA ILE A 27 5.65 -7.36 13.39
C ILE A 27 5.61 -8.88 13.60
N LEU A 28 5.18 -9.65 12.59
CA LEU A 28 5.12 -11.12 12.66
C LEU A 28 6.49 -11.76 12.85
N VAL A 29 7.54 -11.19 12.25
CA VAL A 29 8.94 -11.64 12.41
C VAL A 29 9.44 -11.31 13.80
N ILE A 30 9.22 -10.09 14.31
CA ILE A 30 9.63 -9.67 15.66
C ILE A 30 8.94 -10.52 16.74
N MET A 31 7.66 -10.86 16.54
CA MET A 31 6.92 -11.75 17.44
C MET A 31 7.35 -13.23 17.35
N GLY A 32 8.32 -13.57 16.49
CA GLY A 32 8.79 -14.94 16.29
C GLY A 32 7.77 -15.88 15.63
N ARG A 33 6.67 -15.35 15.08
CA ARG A 33 5.59 -16.14 14.48
C ARG A 33 5.85 -16.48 13.01
N LYS A 34 6.77 -15.77 12.35
CA LYS A 34 7.23 -16.04 10.99
C LYS A 34 8.74 -15.89 10.87
N SER A 35 9.36 -16.70 10.03
CA SER A 35 10.77 -16.54 9.66
C SER A 35 10.94 -15.48 8.58
N LEU A 36 12.14 -14.92 8.47
CA LEU A 36 12.52 -13.98 7.40
C LEU A 36 12.35 -14.56 5.98
N LYS A 37 12.29 -15.89 5.84
CA LYS A 37 12.05 -16.58 4.56
C LYS A 37 10.58 -16.86 4.28
N SER A 38 9.67 -16.52 5.21
CA SER A 38 8.25 -16.73 5.00
C SER A 38 7.75 -15.78 3.92
N THR A 39 7.14 -16.34 2.89
CA THR A 39 6.37 -15.54 1.93
C THR A 39 5.09 -15.04 2.57
N ILE A 40 4.72 -13.82 2.20
CA ILE A 40 3.46 -13.18 2.58
C ILE A 40 2.77 -12.81 1.28
N ALA A 41 1.51 -13.21 1.16
CA ALA A 41 0.72 -12.86 -0.01
C ALA A 41 0.56 -11.34 -0.06
N PHE A 42 1.06 -10.73 -1.13
CA PHE A 42 0.92 -9.28 -1.37
C PHE A 42 -0.52 -8.90 -1.74
N GLY A 43 -1.24 -9.82 -2.41
CA GLY A 43 -2.60 -9.61 -2.93
C GLY A 43 -3.61 -9.03 -1.92
N PRO A 44 -3.76 -9.60 -0.70
CA PRO A 44 -4.69 -9.06 0.31
C PRO A 44 -4.40 -7.60 0.68
N PHE A 45 -3.13 -7.25 0.89
CA PHE A 45 -2.73 -5.87 1.20
C PHE A 45 -2.97 -4.94 0.01
N LEU A 46 -2.73 -5.42 -1.21
CA LEU A 46 -2.99 -4.66 -2.41
C LEU A 46 -4.48 -4.36 -2.60
N VAL A 47 -5.37 -5.31 -2.33
CA VAL A 47 -6.82 -5.10 -2.43
C VAL A 47 -7.27 -4.03 -1.44
N VAL A 48 -6.86 -4.13 -0.18
CA VAL A 48 -7.19 -3.11 0.85
C VAL A 48 -6.65 -1.74 0.46
N ALA A 49 -5.38 -1.67 0.04
CA ALA A 49 -4.76 -0.43 -0.38
C ALA A 49 -5.40 0.17 -1.65
N THR A 50 -5.95 -0.66 -2.54
CA THR A 50 -6.69 -0.20 -3.72
C THR A 50 -7.95 0.54 -3.30
N PHE A 51 -8.75 0.00 -2.37
CA PHE A 51 -9.94 0.70 -1.86
C PHE A 51 -9.55 2.00 -1.18
N ILE A 52 -8.50 2.00 -0.35
CA ILE A 52 -8.01 3.21 0.31
C ILE A 52 -7.59 4.26 -0.72
N ALA A 53 -6.82 3.87 -1.74
CA ALA A 53 -6.36 4.79 -2.78
C ALA A 53 -7.48 5.26 -3.72
N ASP A 54 -8.57 4.51 -3.88
CA ASP A 54 -9.72 4.93 -4.66
C ASP A 54 -10.40 6.16 -4.03
N TYR A 55 -10.71 6.06 -2.72
CA TYR A 55 -11.34 7.12 -1.93
C TYR A 55 -10.39 8.26 -1.57
N TYR A 56 -9.18 7.95 -1.09
CA TYR A 56 -8.25 8.95 -0.53
C TYR A 56 -7.11 9.35 -1.48
N GLY A 57 -6.91 8.64 -2.59
CA GLY A 57 -5.79 8.89 -3.49
C GLY A 57 -5.79 10.31 -4.07
N GLY A 58 -6.95 10.87 -4.39
CA GLY A 58 -7.07 12.24 -4.89
C GLY A 58 -6.58 13.29 -3.88
N THR A 59 -6.97 13.13 -2.63
CA THR A 59 -6.53 14.00 -1.52
C THR A 59 -5.02 13.91 -1.31
N ILE A 60 -4.45 12.71 -1.32
CA ILE A 60 -3.00 12.49 -1.19
C ILE A 60 -2.23 13.20 -2.32
N ILE A 61 -2.72 13.10 -3.56
CA ILE A 61 -2.11 13.78 -4.71
C ILE A 61 -2.17 15.30 -4.56
N SER A 62 -3.31 15.83 -4.12
CA SER A 62 -3.46 17.28 -3.91
C SER A 62 -2.51 17.82 -2.84
N TYR A 63 -2.28 17.07 -1.76
CA TYR A 63 -1.25 17.42 -0.78
C TYR A 63 0.14 17.36 -1.40
N PHE A 64 0.45 16.33 -2.16
CA PHE A 64 1.75 16.20 -2.82
C PHE A 64 2.03 17.38 -3.77
N HIS A 65 1.04 17.77 -4.59
CA HIS A 65 1.15 18.95 -5.44
C HIS A 65 1.35 20.23 -4.62
N LYS A 66 0.61 20.41 -3.51
CA LYS A 66 0.68 21.62 -2.67
C LYS A 66 2.01 21.78 -1.91
N TYR A 67 2.63 20.68 -1.49
CA TYR A 67 3.88 20.72 -0.72
C TYR A 67 5.13 20.68 -1.60
N PHE A 68 5.02 20.12 -2.81
CA PHE A 68 6.15 19.92 -3.71
C PHE A 68 6.22 20.97 -4.83
N PHE A 69 5.15 21.74 -5.05
CA PHE A 69 5.06 22.82 -6.04
C PHE A 69 4.47 24.08 -5.38
#